data_AF-A0AAW8KZ48-F1
#
_entry.id   AF-A0AAW8KZ48-F1
#
_cell.length_a   1.000
_cell.length_b   1.000
_cell.length_c   1.000
_cell.angle_alpha   90.00
_cell.angle_beta   90.00
_cell.angle_gamma   90.00
#
_symmetry.space_group_name_H-M   'P 1'
#
loop_
_entity.id
_entity.type
_entity.pdbx_description
1 polymer ?
#
loop_
_entity_poly.entity_id
_entity_poly.type
_entity_poly.pdbx_seq_one_letter_code
_entity_poly.pdbx_strand_id
1 'polypeptide(L)'
;MGMLKRSIAFALLAAAGHAYSADIQVTTTTDEDVDNTVCSLREAIQFLKYRASSNAAEVEKYANGYNGCGNKDASSNIILQRDKELMCAEK
;
A
#
# COMPACT_ATOMS: atom_id res chain seq x y z
N MET A 1 43.45 -6.79 -25.36
CA MET A 1 42.09 -7.25 -24.98
C MET A 1 41.81 -6.81 -23.54
N GLY A 2 41.25 -5.63 -23.28
CA GLY A 2 41.13 -5.22 -21.88
C GLY A 2 40.42 -3.91 -21.58
N MET A 3 39.18 -3.69 -22.06
CA MET A 3 38.29 -2.64 -21.53
C MET A 3 36.78 -2.98 -21.63
N LEU A 4 36.37 -4.25 -21.70
CA LEU A 4 34.94 -4.61 -21.87
C LEU A 4 34.23 -5.10 -20.59
N LYS A 5 34.93 -5.19 -19.45
CA LYS A 5 34.38 -5.84 -18.25
C LYS A 5 33.77 -4.88 -17.22
N ARG A 6 33.94 -3.56 -17.37
CA ARG A 6 33.47 -2.56 -16.38
C ARG A 6 32.18 -1.84 -16.77
N SER A 7 31.71 -1.98 -18.00
CA SER A 7 30.54 -1.22 -18.51
C SER A 7 29.18 -1.90 -18.26
N ILE A 8 29.15 -3.17 -17.83
CA ILE A 8 27.91 -3.92 -17.64
C ILE A 8 27.21 -3.55 -16.31
N ALA A 9 27.96 -3.06 -15.33
CA ALA A 9 27.41 -2.75 -14.00
C ALA A 9 26.43 -1.55 -14.01
N PHE A 10 26.60 -0.58 -14.92
CA PHE A 10 25.73 0.60 -14.98
C PHE A 10 24.39 0.35 -15.68
N ALA A 11 24.26 -0.72 -16.47
CA ALA A 11 23.00 -1.05 -17.14
C ALA A 11 21.95 -1.64 -16.18
N LEU A 12 22.38 -2.33 -15.11
CA LEU A 12 21.47 -2.92 -14.12
C LEU A 12 20.82 -1.89 -13.19
N LEU A 13 21.47 -0.74 -12.97
CA LEU A 13 20.94 0.30 -12.09
C LEU A 13 19.73 1.04 -12.70
N ALA A 14 19.61 1.04 -14.03
CA ALA A 14 18.52 1.71 -14.75
C ALA A 14 17.20 0.93 -14.77
N ALA A 15 17.21 -0.38 -14.44
CA ALA A 15 16.01 -1.21 -14.41
C ALA A 15 15.24 -1.14 -13.08
N ALA A 16 15.80 -0.52 -12.04
CA ALA A 16 15.11 -0.23 -10.78
C ALA A 16 14.25 1.05 -10.86
N GLY A 17 13.75 1.37 -12.06
CA GLY A 17 12.86 2.48 -12.31
C GLY A 17 11.51 2.24 -11.64
N HIS A 18 11.38 2.74 -10.41
CA HIS A 18 10.16 3.09 -9.70
C HIS A 18 8.90 2.38 -10.22
N ALA A 19 8.63 1.19 -9.70
CA ALA A 19 7.25 0.72 -9.66
C ALA A 19 6.47 1.81 -8.93
N TYR A 20 5.60 2.51 -9.65
CA TYR A 20 4.76 3.55 -9.09
C TYR A 20 3.83 2.86 -8.10
N SER A 21 4.26 2.86 -6.85
CA SER A 21 3.54 2.21 -5.77
C SER A 21 2.28 3.02 -5.53
N ALA A 22 1.11 2.42 -5.73
CA ALA A 22 -0.14 3.15 -5.56
C ALA A 22 -0.34 3.42 -4.06
N ASP A 23 -0.56 4.68 -3.68
CA ASP A 23 -0.86 4.99 -2.28
C ASP A 23 -2.18 4.35 -1.85
N ILE A 24 -2.32 4.04 -0.56
CA ILE A 24 -3.54 3.44 0.00
C ILE A 24 -4.59 4.55 0.11
N GLN A 25 -5.61 4.49 -0.75
CA GLN A 25 -6.71 5.46 -0.72
C GLN A 25 -7.80 5.02 0.24
N VAL A 26 -8.12 5.86 1.23
CA VAL A 26 -9.32 5.70 2.05
C VAL A 26 -10.53 6.16 1.24
N THR A 27 -11.46 5.24 0.97
CA THR A 27 -12.60 5.49 0.08
C THR A 27 -13.92 5.62 0.84
N THR A 28 -13.97 5.16 2.09
CA THR A 28 -15.13 5.32 2.97
C THR A 28 -14.79 6.15 4.21
N THR A 29 -15.80 6.85 4.69
CA THR A 29 -15.78 7.57 5.96
C THR A 29 -16.42 6.78 7.09
N THR A 30 -17.11 5.68 6.75
CA THR A 30 -17.60 4.71 7.72
C THR A 30 -16.41 3.99 8.33
N ASP A 31 -16.33 4.00 9.66
CA ASP A 31 -15.24 3.35 10.38
C ASP A 31 -15.60 1.88 10.69
N GLU A 32 -15.45 1.01 9.70
CA GLU A 32 -15.74 -0.42 9.77
C GLU A 32 -14.50 -1.28 9.44
N ASP A 33 -14.56 -2.57 9.80
CA ASP A 33 -13.56 -3.59 9.46
C ASP A 33 -14.33 -4.79 8.90
N VAL A 34 -14.64 -4.72 7.61
CA VAL A 34 -15.56 -5.63 6.93
C VAL A 34 -14.98 -5.98 5.57
N ASP A 35 -14.94 -7.27 5.24
CA ASP A 35 -14.47 -7.72 3.93
C ASP A 35 -15.42 -7.24 2.81
N ASN A 36 -15.07 -6.10 2.23
CA ASN A 36 -15.81 -5.43 1.16
C ASN A 36 -14.83 -4.69 0.23
N THR A 37 -15.37 -3.92 -0.73
CA THR A 37 -14.57 -3.23 -1.75
C THR A 37 -14.18 -1.80 -1.38
N VAL A 38 -14.60 -1.28 -0.23
CA VAL A 38 -14.24 0.06 0.23
C VAL A 38 -13.16 -0.03 1.30
N CYS A 39 -12.28 0.96 1.36
CA CYS A 39 -11.20 1.02 2.33
C CYS A 39 -11.51 2.09 3.38
N SER A 40 -11.68 1.67 4.64
CA SER A 40 -11.77 2.56 5.80
C SER A 40 -10.38 2.96 6.31
N LEU A 41 -10.32 4.00 7.14
CA LEU A 41 -9.05 4.41 7.76
C LEU A 41 -8.50 3.31 8.69
N ARG A 42 -9.37 2.60 9.41
CA ARG A 42 -8.96 1.49 10.30
C ARG A 42 -8.35 0.35 9.49
N GLU A 43 -9.00 -0.04 8.41
CA GLU A 43 -8.53 -1.10 7.52
C GLU A 43 -7.19 -0.73 6.86
N ALA A 44 -7.02 0.54 6.43
CA ALA A 44 -5.77 1.03 5.86
C ALA A 44 -4.59 0.92 6.84
N ILE A 45 -4.80 1.32 8.09
CA ILE A 45 -3.78 1.21 9.16
C ILE A 45 -3.46 -0.27 9.44
N GLN A 46 -4.50 -1.11 9.47
CA GLN A 46 -4.35 -2.53 9.77
C GLN A 46 -3.61 -3.28 8.66
N PHE A 47 -3.88 -2.96 7.40
CA PHE A 47 -3.10 -3.42 6.25
C PHE A 47 -1.61 -3.10 6.39
N LEU A 48 -1.28 -1.83 6.73
CA LEU A 48 0.12 -1.44 6.95
C LEU A 48 0.77 -2.20 8.10
N LYS A 49 0.02 -2.42 9.19
CA LYS A 49 0.50 -3.22 10.32
C LYS A 49 0.82 -4.66 9.90
N TYR A 50 -0.04 -5.29 9.10
CA TYR A 50 0.21 -6.63 8.59
C TYR A 50 1.42 -6.69 7.66
N ARG A 51 1.55 -5.71 6.76
CA ARG A 51 2.68 -5.62 5.83
C ARG A 51 4.01 -5.39 6.55
N ALA A 52 3.99 -4.66 7.66
CA ALA A 52 5.15 -4.41 8.52
C ALA A 52 5.34 -5.48 9.62
N SER A 53 4.51 -6.52 9.66
CA SER A 53 4.58 -7.56 10.69
C SER A 53 5.89 -8.33 10.59
N SER A 54 6.46 -8.70 11.73
CA SER A 54 7.59 -9.64 11.79
C SER A 54 7.17 -11.09 11.49
N ASN A 55 5.86 -11.37 11.42
CA ASN A 55 5.33 -12.68 11.06
C ASN A 55 5.20 -12.80 9.54
N ALA A 56 6.07 -13.61 8.93
CA ALA A 56 6.09 -13.80 7.48
C ALA A 56 4.76 -14.34 6.91
N ALA A 57 4.03 -15.15 7.67
CA ALA A 57 2.74 -15.68 7.22
C ALA A 57 1.66 -14.59 7.15
N GLU A 58 1.71 -13.58 8.03
CA GLU A 58 0.80 -12.42 7.93
C GLU A 58 1.18 -11.54 6.74
N VAL A 59 2.47 -11.27 6.56
CA VAL A 59 2.96 -10.48 5.42
C VAL A 59 2.55 -11.12 4.10
N GLU A 60 2.68 -12.44 3.97
CA GLU A 60 2.28 -13.17 2.76
C GLU A 60 0.75 -13.19 2.59
N LYS A 61 0.01 -13.50 3.66
CA LYS A 61 -1.47 -13.56 3.63
C LYS A 61 -2.08 -12.26 3.15
N TYR A 62 -1.55 -11.13 3.61
CA TYR A 62 -2.07 -9.81 3.30
C TYR A 62 -1.27 -9.07 2.22
N ALA A 63 -0.36 -9.75 1.49
CA ALA A 63 0.43 -9.09 0.46
C ALA A 63 -0.43 -8.43 -0.63
N ASN A 64 -1.60 -8.99 -0.94
CA ASN A 64 -2.49 -8.51 -1.98
C ASN A 64 -3.58 -7.54 -1.50
N GLY A 65 -3.53 -7.10 -0.24
CA GLY A 65 -4.51 -6.17 0.33
C GLY A 65 -5.22 -6.73 1.57
N TYR A 66 -6.04 -5.89 2.20
CA TYR A 66 -6.89 -6.24 3.34
C TYR A 66 -8.18 -5.43 3.29
N ASN A 67 -9.34 -6.10 3.25
CA ASN A 67 -10.68 -5.49 3.28
C ASN A 67 -10.81 -4.22 2.41
N GLY A 68 -10.55 -4.37 1.10
CA GLY A 68 -10.63 -3.24 0.16
C GLY A 68 -9.42 -2.27 0.17
N CYS A 69 -8.51 -2.38 1.14
CA CYS A 69 -7.31 -1.54 1.23
C CYS A 69 -6.06 -2.18 0.61
N GLY A 70 -5.40 -1.42 -0.26
CA GLY A 70 -4.06 -1.73 -0.77
C GLY A 70 -3.98 -2.93 -1.71
N ASN A 71 -2.76 -3.23 -2.16
CA ASN A 71 -2.41 -4.38 -2.99
C ASN A 71 -0.89 -4.66 -2.87
N LYS A 72 -0.38 -5.62 -3.66
CA LYS A 72 1.06 -5.98 -3.67
C LYS A 72 1.99 -4.80 -3.96
N ASP A 73 1.52 -3.85 -4.76
CA ASP A 73 2.26 -2.67 -5.18
C ASP A 73 1.91 -1.45 -4.32
N ALA A 74 1.12 -1.58 -3.24
CA ALA A 74 0.72 -0.44 -2.43
C ALA A 74 1.88 0.17 -1.65
N SER A 75 1.86 1.50 -1.54
CA SER A 75 2.86 2.26 -0.79
C SER A 75 2.57 2.20 0.71
N SER A 76 3.43 2.81 1.53
CA SER A 76 3.17 3.00 2.96
C SER A 76 2.46 4.32 3.28
N ASN A 77 1.98 5.04 2.27
CA ASN A 77 1.25 6.28 2.46
C ASN A 77 -0.26 6.02 2.43
N ILE A 78 -0.97 6.60 3.40
CA ILE A 78 -2.43 6.63 3.43
C ILE A 78 -2.89 7.99 2.92
N ILE A 79 -3.75 7.99 1.91
CA ILE A 79 -4.34 9.20 1.33
C ILE A 79 -5.79 9.30 1.80
N LEU A 80 -6.07 10.40 2.49
CA LEU A 80 -7.42 10.77 2.92
C LEU A 80 -8.06 11.68 1.86
N GLN A 81 -9.36 11.50 1.63
CA GLN A 81 -10.13 12.46 0.84
C GLN A 81 -10.15 13.80 1.57
N ARG A 82 -9.58 14.83 0.94
CA ARG A 82 -9.63 16.20 1.47
C ARG A 82 -11.04 16.75 1.39
N ASP A 83 -11.36 17.67 2.30
CA ASP A 83 -12.57 18.49 2.26
C ASP A 83 -13.89 17.68 2.26
N LYS A 84 -13.84 16.42 2.72
CA LYS A 84 -15.01 15.57 2.88
C LYS A 84 -15.65 15.81 4.25
N GLU A 85 -16.71 16.61 4.24
CA GLU A 85 -17.51 16.86 5.44
C GLU A 85 -18.35 15.64 5.79
N LEU A 86 -18.28 15.24 7.06
CA LEU A 86 -19.17 14.24 7.62
C LEU A 86 -20.16 14.95 8.52
N MET A 87 -21.44 14.86 8.17
CA MET A 87 -22.48 15.20 9.12
C MET A 87 -22.46 14.12 10.20
N CYS A 88 -21.98 14.47 11.39
CA CYS A 88 -22.17 13.63 12.57
C CYS A 88 -23.67 13.49 12.79
N ALA A 89 -24.24 12.36 12.40
CA ALA A 89 -25.58 12.01 12.84
C ALA A 89 -25.47 11.70 14.33
N GLU A 90 -25.83 12.69 15.16
CA GLU A 90 -26.11 12.45 16.57
C GLU A 90 -27.22 11.40 16.63
N LYS A 91 -26.90 10.23 17.19
CA LYS A 91 -27.88 9.21 17.54
C LYS A 91 -28.42 9.48 18.93
#